data_AF-A0A7L4ZUT5-F1
#
_entry.id   AF-A0A7L4ZUT5-F1
#
_cell.length_a   1.000
_cell.length_b   1.000
_cell.length_c   1.000
_cell.angle_alpha   90.00
_cell.angle_beta   90.00
_cell.angle_gamma   90.00
#
_symmetry.space_group_name_H-M   'P 1'
#
loop_
_entity.id
_entity.type
_entity.pdbx_description
1 polymer ?
#
loop_
_entity_poly.entity_id
_entity_poly.type
_entity_poly.pdbx_seq_one_letter_code
_entity_poly.pdbx_strand_id
1 'polypeptide(L)'
;MAKESQQELRKRLKEQYKRQELLKEANNPDSILYHQARIELGIALPPVTVQTIGEATSDFLLLEQLYHKVLERLHLEADGANGWNKQEALVAALSPYHRAVYHLYLFEGALGIGDIDKVFAFDSEVERRAVEEQMHEVCNAYALMGCNEMVDLIQEAQQAGTEKQLEAIASEFERLEPQIRATRLQFVKVNSPHFQLA
;
A
#
# COMPACT_ATOMS: atom_id res chain seq x y z
N MET A 1 -13.67 -47.18 5.71
CA MET A 1 -13.85 -45.72 5.91
C MET A 1 -12.88 -45.27 6.99
N ALA A 2 -11.87 -44.49 6.65
CA ALA A 2 -10.89 -43.98 7.61
C ALA A 2 -11.58 -42.98 8.56
N LYS A 3 -11.42 -43.16 9.87
CA LYS A 3 -11.84 -42.16 10.85
C LYS A 3 -10.87 -40.99 10.73
N GLU A 4 -11.34 -39.89 10.15
CA GLU A 4 -10.65 -38.60 10.17
C GLU A 4 -10.26 -38.28 11.62
N SER A 5 -9.02 -37.87 11.86
CA SER A 5 -8.59 -37.57 13.22
C SER A 5 -9.38 -36.35 13.74
N GLN A 6 -9.71 -36.32 15.03
CA GLN A 6 -10.39 -35.16 15.63
C GLN A 6 -9.62 -33.84 15.40
N GLN A 7 -8.31 -33.92 15.20
CA GLN A 7 -7.45 -32.77 14.90
C GLN A 7 -7.65 -32.25 13.47
N GLU A 8 -7.72 -33.12 12.47
CA GLU A 8 -8.02 -32.75 11.08
C GLU A 8 -9.43 -32.15 10.95
N LEU A 9 -10.41 -32.73 11.65
CA LEU A 9 -11.77 -32.20 11.69
C LEU A 9 -11.82 -30.77 12.26
N ARG A 10 -11.12 -30.52 13.38
CA ARG A 10 -11.05 -29.17 13.99
C ARG A 10 -10.38 -28.17 13.06
N LYS A 11 -9.30 -28.57 12.39
CA LYS A 11 -8.59 -27.71 11.43
C LYS A 11 -9.50 -27.32 10.27
N ARG A 12 -10.19 -28.29 9.66
CA ARG A 12 -11.14 -28.04 8.57
C ARG A 12 -12.29 -27.13 8.99
N LEU A 13 -12.86 -27.34 10.17
CA LEU A 13 -13.94 -26.48 10.68
C LEU A 13 -13.45 -25.04 10.88
N LYS A 14 -12.25 -24.85 11.45
CA LYS A 14 -11.67 -23.51 11.62
C LYS A 14 -11.45 -22.81 10.28
N GLU A 15 -10.96 -23.52 9.28
CA GLU A 15 -10.79 -23.00 7.92
C GLU A 15 -12.13 -22.64 7.27
N GLN A 16 -13.17 -23.46 7.49
CA GLN A 16 -14.53 -23.17 7.02
C GLN A 16 -15.12 -21.92 7.69
N TYR A 17 -14.97 -21.77 9.02
CA TYR A 17 -15.40 -20.57 9.72
C TYR A 17 -14.66 -19.32 9.24
N LYS A 18 -13.33 -19.39 9.13
CA LYS A 18 -12.53 -18.27 8.58
C LYS A 18 -13.04 -17.90 7.18
N ARG A 19 -13.28 -18.89 6.31
CA ARG A 19 -13.78 -18.66 4.96
C ARG A 19 -15.17 -18.02 4.96
N GLN A 20 -16.06 -18.41 5.88
CA GLN A 20 -17.39 -17.79 5.99
C GLN A 20 -17.32 -16.33 6.44
N GLU A 21 -16.46 -16.01 7.41
CA GLU A 21 -16.21 -14.64 7.84
C GLU A 21 -15.65 -13.79 6.70
N LEU A 22 -14.63 -14.29 6.00
CA LEU A 22 -14.10 -13.60 4.82
C LEU A 22 -15.16 -13.42 3.73
N LEU A 23 -16.02 -14.41 3.49
CA LEU A 23 -17.10 -14.28 2.50
C LEU A 23 -18.13 -13.23 2.91
N LYS A 24 -18.40 -13.07 4.20
CA LYS A 24 -19.28 -12.01 4.69
C LYS A 24 -18.69 -10.63 4.38
N GLU A 25 -17.41 -10.43 4.69
CA GLU A 25 -16.72 -9.16 4.43
C GLU A 25 -16.55 -8.90 2.92
N ALA A 26 -16.19 -9.90 2.13
CA ALA A 26 -16.00 -9.81 0.68
C ALA A 26 -17.27 -9.50 -0.12
N ASN A 27 -18.45 -9.68 0.50
CA ASN A 27 -19.76 -9.36 -0.07
C ASN A 27 -20.36 -8.06 0.50
N ASN A 28 -19.62 -7.35 1.36
CA ASN A 28 -20.03 -6.07 1.93
C ASN A 28 -19.07 -4.96 1.45
N PRO A 29 -19.38 -4.23 0.36
CA PRO A 29 -18.53 -3.14 -0.16
C PRO A 29 -18.25 -2.04 0.86
N ASP A 30 -19.11 -1.86 1.87
CA ASP A 30 -18.95 -0.86 2.92
C ASP A 30 -18.03 -1.33 4.06
N SER A 31 -17.55 -2.58 4.02
CA SER A 31 -16.59 -3.09 5.00
C SER A 31 -15.20 -2.57 4.72
N ILE A 32 -14.50 -2.11 5.76
CA ILE A 32 -13.06 -1.80 5.71
C ILE A 32 -12.21 -3.01 5.31
N LEU A 33 -12.73 -4.23 5.49
CA LEU A 33 -12.06 -5.48 5.14
C LEU A 33 -12.44 -6.00 3.75
N TYR A 34 -13.32 -5.31 3.02
CA TYR A 34 -13.85 -5.76 1.73
C TYR A 34 -12.76 -6.20 0.74
N HIS A 35 -11.79 -5.32 0.47
CA HIS A 35 -10.71 -5.60 -0.49
C HIS A 35 -9.81 -6.75 -0.04
N GLN A 36 -9.36 -6.70 1.22
CA GLN A 36 -8.49 -7.73 1.79
C GLN A 36 -9.15 -9.11 1.77
N ALA A 37 -10.44 -9.18 2.12
CA ALA A 37 -11.18 -10.43 2.15
C ALA A 37 -11.35 -11.03 0.75
N ARG A 38 -11.56 -10.20 -0.29
CA ARG A 38 -11.62 -10.65 -1.68
C ARG A 38 -10.28 -11.20 -2.15
N ILE A 39 -9.18 -10.50 -1.87
CA ILE A 39 -7.82 -10.94 -2.21
C ILE A 39 -7.53 -12.29 -1.54
N GLU A 40 -7.76 -12.44 -0.23
CA GLU A 40 -7.53 -13.70 0.48
C GLU A 40 -8.38 -14.87 -0.03
N LEU A 41 -9.57 -14.59 -0.55
CA LEU A 41 -10.45 -15.60 -1.13
C LEU A 41 -10.17 -15.89 -2.61
N GLY A 42 -9.24 -15.18 -3.24
CA GLY A 42 -8.98 -15.25 -4.68
C GLY A 42 -10.16 -14.76 -5.54
N ILE A 43 -10.97 -13.86 -5.00
CA ILE A 43 -12.10 -13.25 -5.70
C ILE A 43 -11.61 -11.94 -6.33
N ALA A 44 -11.70 -11.83 -7.65
CA ALA A 44 -11.18 -10.68 -8.38
C ALA A 44 -11.79 -9.34 -7.90
N LEU A 45 -10.95 -8.33 -7.69
CA LEU A 45 -11.36 -6.94 -7.51
C LEU A 45 -11.80 -6.31 -8.85
N PRO A 46 -12.63 -5.25 -8.84
CA PRO A 46 -12.97 -4.53 -10.07
C PRO A 46 -11.73 -4.00 -10.80
N PRO A 47 -11.59 -4.18 -12.12
CA PRO A 47 -10.42 -3.73 -12.87
C PRO A 47 -10.24 -2.21 -12.79
N VAL A 48 -8.99 -1.76 -12.78
CA VAL A 48 -8.64 -0.35 -12.96
C VAL A 48 -8.29 -0.13 -14.43
N THR A 49 -9.12 0.62 -15.13
CA THR A 49 -9.00 0.90 -16.55
C THR A 49 -8.66 2.37 -16.79
N VAL A 50 -8.23 2.73 -18.01
CA VAL A 50 -8.07 4.15 -18.39
C VAL A 50 -9.36 4.94 -18.18
N GLN A 51 -10.53 4.32 -18.43
CA GLN A 51 -11.81 4.97 -18.20
C GLN A 51 -12.01 5.27 -16.70
N THR A 52 -11.82 4.28 -15.82
CA THR A 52 -12.00 4.49 -14.38
C THR A 52 -11.01 5.52 -13.83
N ILE A 53 -9.77 5.53 -14.33
CA ILE A 53 -8.78 6.56 -13.98
C ILE A 53 -9.22 7.95 -14.48
N GLY A 54 -9.70 8.05 -15.72
CA GLY A 54 -10.13 9.32 -16.30
C GLY A 54 -11.31 9.96 -15.56
N GLU A 55 -12.26 9.13 -15.12
CA GLU A 55 -13.46 9.52 -14.38
C GLU A 55 -13.20 9.82 -12.89
N ALA A 56 -12.05 9.40 -12.34
CA ALA A 56 -11.73 9.61 -10.94
C ALA A 56 -11.69 11.09 -10.56
N THR A 57 -12.45 11.46 -9.52
CA THR A 57 -12.49 12.82 -8.95
C THR A 57 -11.77 12.94 -7.62
N SER A 58 -11.51 11.81 -6.96
CA SER A 58 -10.81 11.73 -5.68
C SER A 58 -9.47 11.02 -5.87
N ASP A 59 -8.40 11.72 -5.55
CA ASP A 59 -7.04 11.17 -5.54
C ASP A 59 -6.92 10.00 -4.54
N PHE A 60 -7.45 10.18 -3.33
CA PHE A 60 -7.42 9.17 -2.28
C PHE A 60 -8.09 7.86 -2.71
N LEU A 61 -9.32 7.94 -3.23
CA LEU A 61 -10.05 6.74 -3.67
C LEU A 61 -9.37 6.06 -4.86
N LEU A 62 -8.81 6.83 -5.78
CA LEU A 62 -8.06 6.28 -6.91
C LEU A 62 -6.78 5.57 -6.44
N LEU A 63 -6.03 6.19 -5.53
CA LEU A 63 -4.81 5.61 -4.97
C LEU A 63 -5.10 4.33 -4.21
N GLU A 64 -6.15 4.31 -3.37
CA GLU A 64 -6.60 3.12 -2.66
C GLU A 64 -6.99 1.98 -3.61
N GLN A 65 -7.77 2.30 -4.65
CA GLN A 65 -8.18 1.31 -5.64
C GLN A 65 -6.98 0.72 -6.40
N LEU A 66 -6.04 1.56 -6.83
CA LEU A 66 -4.79 1.14 -7.46
C LEU A 66 -3.96 0.28 -6.49
N TYR A 67 -3.83 0.69 -5.23
CA TYR A 67 -3.08 -0.04 -4.21
C TYR A 67 -3.63 -1.45 -3.99
N HIS A 68 -4.94 -1.59 -3.80
CA HIS A 68 -5.54 -2.92 -3.63
C HIS A 68 -5.40 -3.79 -4.88
N LYS A 69 -5.43 -3.21 -6.08
CA LYS A 69 -5.13 -3.96 -7.31
C LYS A 69 -3.68 -4.39 -7.43
N VAL A 70 -2.73 -3.58 -6.97
CA VAL A 70 -1.33 -3.99 -6.83
C VAL A 70 -1.21 -5.16 -5.84
N LEU A 71 -1.88 -5.09 -4.69
CA LEU A 71 -1.88 -6.19 -3.71
C LEU A 71 -2.48 -7.48 -4.26
N GLU A 72 -3.59 -7.40 -5.00
CA GLU A 72 -4.18 -8.56 -5.66
C GLU A 72 -3.18 -9.24 -6.61
N ARG A 73 -2.51 -8.46 -7.45
CA ARG A 73 -1.49 -8.97 -8.36
C ARG A 73 -0.34 -9.65 -7.60
N LEU A 74 0.19 -8.99 -6.57
CA LEU A 74 1.26 -9.55 -5.73
C LEU A 74 0.82 -10.87 -5.06
N HIS A 75 -0.43 -10.93 -4.60
CA HIS A 75 -0.99 -12.13 -3.98
C HIS A 75 -1.08 -13.30 -4.97
N LEU A 76 -1.51 -13.04 -6.21
CA LEU A 76 -1.57 -14.06 -7.26
C LEU A 76 -0.18 -14.57 -7.67
N GLU A 77 0.82 -13.69 -7.74
CA GLU A 77 2.20 -14.03 -8.08
C GLU A 77 2.95 -14.75 -6.92
N ALA A 78 2.45 -14.65 -5.68
CA ALA A 78 3.06 -15.28 -4.52
C ALA A 78 2.93 -16.81 -4.51
N ASP A 79 2.05 -17.42 -5.31
CA ASP A 79 1.91 -18.87 -5.54
C ASP A 79 1.95 -19.73 -4.26
N GLY A 80 1.30 -19.24 -3.18
CA GLY A 80 1.23 -19.92 -1.88
C GLY A 80 2.54 -19.99 -1.08
N ALA A 81 3.63 -19.40 -1.56
CA ALA A 81 4.91 -19.33 -0.86
C ALA A 81 4.96 -18.07 0.04
N ASN A 82 4.81 -18.27 1.34
CA ASN A 82 4.93 -17.21 2.33
C ASN A 82 6.41 -16.92 2.64
N GLY A 83 6.84 -15.67 2.47
CA GLY A 83 8.15 -15.21 2.93
C GLY A 83 8.36 -13.73 2.61
N TRP A 84 8.82 -12.96 3.60
CA TRP A 84 9.10 -11.52 3.50
C TRP A 84 9.98 -11.18 2.27
N ASN A 85 11.08 -11.91 2.09
CA ASN A 85 12.01 -11.72 0.96
C ASN A 85 11.36 -11.94 -0.42
N LYS A 86 10.32 -12.80 -0.52
CA LYS A 86 9.61 -13.01 -1.79
C LYS A 86 8.70 -11.83 -2.09
N GLN A 87 8.06 -11.25 -1.08
CA GLN A 87 7.21 -10.08 -1.25
C GLN A 87 8.03 -8.86 -1.68
N GLU A 88 9.19 -8.61 -1.07
CA GLU A 88 10.10 -7.53 -1.49
C GLU A 88 10.55 -7.72 -2.94
N ALA A 89 10.93 -8.94 -3.34
CA ALA A 89 11.32 -9.23 -4.71
C ALA A 89 10.17 -9.01 -5.71
N LEU A 90 8.94 -9.38 -5.35
CA LEU A 90 7.74 -9.15 -6.17
C LEU A 90 7.44 -7.65 -6.31
N VAL A 91 7.54 -6.89 -5.20
CA VAL A 91 7.38 -5.43 -5.22
C VAL A 91 8.45 -4.78 -6.09
N ALA A 92 9.71 -5.19 -5.95
CA ALA A 92 10.82 -4.67 -6.77
C ALA A 92 10.63 -4.90 -8.28
N ALA A 93 9.95 -6.01 -8.65
CA ALA A 93 9.64 -6.37 -10.03
C ALA A 93 8.44 -5.63 -10.64
N LEU A 94 7.67 -4.90 -9.84
CA LEU A 94 6.59 -4.05 -10.34
C LEU A 94 7.15 -2.91 -11.23
N SER A 95 6.29 -2.37 -12.09
CA SER A 95 6.63 -1.16 -12.86
C SER A 95 6.87 0.03 -11.90
N PRO A 96 7.69 1.02 -12.30
CA PRO A 96 7.91 2.21 -11.46
C PRO A 96 6.61 2.89 -11.00
N TYR A 97 5.58 2.89 -11.85
CA TYR A 97 4.25 3.44 -11.55
C TYR A 97 3.51 2.65 -10.47
N HIS A 98 3.53 1.31 -10.53
CA HIS A 98 2.87 0.47 -9.52
C HIS A 98 3.65 0.43 -8.19
N ARG A 99 4.99 0.49 -8.24
CA ARG A 99 5.80 0.67 -7.03
C ARG A 99 5.51 2.01 -6.36
N ALA A 100 5.38 3.09 -7.14
CA ALA A 100 5.01 4.39 -6.62
C ALA A 100 3.68 4.32 -5.85
N VAL A 101 2.64 3.71 -6.42
CA VAL A 101 1.36 3.49 -5.72
C VAL A 101 1.55 2.72 -4.42
N TYR A 102 2.29 1.61 -4.47
CA TYR A 102 2.53 0.74 -3.31
C TYR A 102 3.18 1.49 -2.15
N HIS A 103 4.30 2.17 -2.41
CA HIS A 103 5.05 2.86 -1.37
C HIS A 103 4.35 4.13 -0.87
N LEU A 104 3.70 4.89 -1.75
CA LEU A 104 2.99 6.11 -1.36
C LEU A 104 1.77 5.82 -0.49
N TYR A 105 0.95 4.81 -0.82
CA TYR A 105 -0.22 4.49 -0.01
C TYR A 105 0.17 4.07 1.41
N LEU A 106 1.24 3.27 1.55
CA LEU A 106 1.77 2.88 2.86
C LEU A 106 2.34 4.07 3.64
N PHE A 107 3.14 4.91 2.99
CA PHE A 107 3.77 6.08 3.62
C PHE A 107 2.73 7.12 4.07
N GLU A 108 1.82 7.51 3.18
CA GLU A 108 0.80 8.52 3.49
C GLU A 108 -0.24 8.01 4.47
N GLY A 109 -0.54 6.69 4.45
CA GLY A 109 -1.36 6.06 5.47
C GLY A 109 -0.74 6.16 6.87
N ALA A 110 0.59 5.97 6.98
CA ALA A 110 1.30 6.11 8.25
C ALA A 110 1.33 7.57 8.73
N LEU A 111 1.58 8.53 7.82
CA LEU A 111 1.52 9.96 8.15
C LEU A 111 0.11 10.38 8.60
N GLY A 112 -0.94 9.91 7.92
CA GLY A 112 -2.32 10.25 8.24
C GLY A 112 -2.83 9.77 9.60
N ILE A 113 -2.14 8.80 10.23
CA ILE A 113 -2.44 8.33 11.59
C ILE A 113 -1.73 9.19 12.65
N GLY A 114 -0.83 10.10 12.25
CA GLY A 114 -0.06 10.96 13.14
C GLY A 114 1.21 10.31 13.69
N ASP A 115 1.62 9.18 13.12
CA ASP A 115 2.74 8.35 13.58
C ASP A 115 4.05 8.71 12.86
N ILE A 116 4.30 10.01 12.61
CA ILE A 116 5.49 10.46 11.87
C ILE A 116 6.80 10.07 12.57
N ASP A 117 6.81 10.11 13.90
CA ASP A 117 7.93 9.65 14.71
C ASP A 117 8.23 8.17 14.43
N LYS A 118 7.20 7.33 14.32
CA LYS A 118 7.36 5.90 14.03
C LYS A 118 7.74 5.60 12.58
N VAL A 119 7.47 6.52 11.64
CA VAL A 119 7.91 6.39 10.24
C VAL A 119 9.42 6.53 10.12
N PHE A 120 10.04 7.34 11.00
CA PHE A 120 11.48 7.64 10.95
C PHE A 120 12.28 7.08 12.14
N ALA A 121 11.63 6.54 13.16
CA ALA A 121 12.28 5.91 14.31
C ALA A 121 12.73 4.48 14.01
N PHE A 122 13.84 4.07 14.64
CA PHE A 122 14.40 2.73 14.57
C PHE A 122 15.16 2.42 15.87
N ASP A 123 15.06 1.17 16.33
CA ASP A 123 15.73 0.70 17.55
C ASP A 123 16.99 -0.10 17.24
N SER A 124 17.23 -0.42 15.95
CA SER A 124 18.40 -1.16 15.49
C SER A 124 18.93 -0.69 14.14
N GLU A 125 20.20 -0.99 13.86
CA GLU A 125 20.82 -0.73 12.54
C GLU A 125 20.16 -1.51 11.40
N VAL A 126 19.53 -2.65 11.69
CA VAL A 126 18.80 -3.44 10.69
C VAL A 126 17.50 -2.73 10.31
N GLU A 127 16.74 -2.28 11.31
CA GLU A 127 15.52 -1.49 11.09
C GLU A 127 15.83 -0.17 10.40
N ARG A 128 16.91 0.51 10.81
CA ARG A 128 17.38 1.73 10.18
C ARG A 128 17.54 1.57 8.67
N ARG A 129 18.24 0.51 8.23
CA ARG A 129 18.45 0.25 6.79
C ARG A 129 17.13 0.00 6.06
N ALA A 130 16.23 -0.77 6.66
CA ALA A 130 14.91 -1.02 6.08
C ALA A 130 14.10 0.28 5.92
N VAL A 131 14.13 1.16 6.92
CA VAL A 131 13.50 2.49 6.86
C VAL A 131 14.16 3.36 5.79
N GLU A 132 15.49 3.40 5.72
CA GLU A 132 16.23 4.16 4.70
C GLU A 132 15.91 3.67 3.27
N GLU A 133 15.82 2.36 3.05
CA GLU A 133 15.41 1.75 1.78
C GLU A 133 13.96 2.08 1.44
N GLN A 134 13.05 2.00 2.41
CA GLN A 134 11.66 2.38 2.21
C GLN A 134 11.52 3.87 1.85
N MET A 135 12.23 4.76 2.55
CA MET A 135 12.22 6.19 2.27
C MET A 135 12.84 6.50 0.90
N HIS A 136 13.84 5.73 0.47
CA HIS A 136 14.38 5.84 -0.89
C HIS A 136 13.31 5.56 -1.95
N GLU A 137 12.52 4.51 -1.79
CA GLU A 137 11.41 4.21 -2.71
C GLU A 137 10.30 5.25 -2.68
N VAL A 138 9.97 5.81 -1.51
CA VAL A 138 9.01 6.92 -1.38
C VAL A 138 9.52 8.18 -2.09
N CYS A 139 10.79 8.53 -1.90
CA CYS A 139 11.43 9.64 -2.63
C CYS A 139 11.40 9.42 -4.14
N ASN A 140 11.72 8.20 -4.61
CA ASN A 140 11.63 7.85 -6.03
C ASN A 140 10.21 8.01 -6.57
N ALA A 141 9.19 7.66 -5.78
CA ALA A 141 7.79 7.81 -6.14
C ALA A 141 7.37 9.28 -6.28
N TYR A 142 7.74 10.14 -5.32
CA TYR A 142 7.47 11.58 -5.42
C TYR A 142 8.25 12.24 -6.55
N ALA A 143 9.51 11.87 -6.75
CA ALA A 143 10.33 12.38 -7.85
C ALA A 143 9.75 12.00 -9.23
N LEU A 144 9.22 10.77 -9.37
CA LEU A 144 8.54 10.33 -10.59
C LEU A 144 7.35 11.23 -10.96
N MET A 145 6.67 11.79 -9.96
CA MET A 145 5.53 12.70 -10.14
C MET A 145 5.94 14.18 -10.22
N GLY A 146 7.23 14.50 -10.08
CA GLY A 146 7.75 15.87 -10.05
C GLY A 146 7.51 16.60 -8.72
N CYS A 147 7.22 15.87 -7.64
CA CYS A 147 6.94 16.42 -6.31
C CYS A 147 8.22 16.63 -5.49
N ASN A 148 9.16 17.45 -5.98
CA ASN A 148 10.49 17.62 -5.37
C ASN A 148 10.43 18.14 -3.92
N GLU A 149 9.46 19.00 -3.59
CA GLU A 149 9.30 19.52 -2.22
C GLU A 149 9.06 18.39 -1.19
N MET A 150 8.34 17.33 -1.58
CA MET A 150 8.15 16.15 -0.72
C MET A 150 9.43 15.35 -0.56
N VAL A 151 10.24 15.25 -1.62
CA VAL A 151 11.54 14.57 -1.56
C VAL A 151 12.46 15.29 -0.58
N ASP A 152 12.50 16.62 -0.65
CA ASP A 152 13.32 17.44 0.24
C ASP A 152 12.87 17.29 1.71
N LEU A 153 11.56 17.32 1.99
CA LEU A 153 11.02 17.12 3.33
C LEU A 153 11.33 15.74 3.92
N ILE A 154 11.25 14.67 3.11
CA ILE A 154 11.61 13.32 3.56
C ILE A 154 13.09 13.26 3.93
N GLN A 155 13.96 13.85 3.10
CA GLN A 155 15.40 13.89 3.38
C GLN A 155 15.71 14.71 4.65
N GLU A 156 14.97 15.79 4.89
CA GLU A 156 15.05 16.55 6.13
C GLU A 156 14.59 15.71 7.34
N ALA A 157 13.49 14.97 7.20
CA ALA A 157 12.97 14.10 8.25
C ALA A 157 13.96 13.00 8.65
N GLN A 158 14.66 12.40 7.67
CA GLN A 158 15.70 11.39 7.92
C GLN A 158 16.90 11.96 8.70
N GLN A 159 17.11 13.27 8.69
CA GLN A 159 18.19 13.96 9.39
C GLN A 159 17.72 14.63 10.69
N ALA A 160 16.42 14.59 10.99
CA ALA A 160 15.86 15.18 12.19
C ALA A 160 16.38 14.47 13.43
N GLY A 161 16.98 15.23 14.35
CA GLY A 161 17.56 14.70 15.58
C GLY A 161 16.64 14.82 16.79
N THR A 162 15.45 15.39 16.64
CA THR A 162 14.51 15.67 17.73
C THR A 162 13.06 15.50 17.29
N GLU A 163 12.20 15.09 18.22
CA GLU A 163 10.74 14.99 18.03
C GLU A 163 10.14 16.31 17.54
N LYS A 164 10.56 17.44 18.13
CA LYS A 164 10.11 18.78 17.72
C LYS A 164 10.43 19.10 16.24
N GLN A 165 11.55 18.62 15.71
CA GLN A 165 11.87 18.79 14.29
C GLN A 165 10.93 17.94 13.43
N LEU A 166 10.65 16.71 13.83
CA LEU A 166 9.70 15.84 13.15
C LEU A 166 8.27 16.42 13.16
N GLU A 167 7.82 17.00 14.26
CA GLU A 167 6.51 17.70 14.33
C GLU A 167 6.43 18.89 13.36
N ALA A 168 7.50 19.67 13.25
CA ALA A 168 7.56 20.78 12.31
C ALA A 168 7.48 20.29 10.86
N ILE A 169 8.17 19.20 10.55
CA ILE A 169 8.14 18.57 9.22
C ILE A 169 6.77 17.95 8.94
N ALA A 170 6.11 17.35 9.93
CA ALA A 170 4.73 16.84 9.82
C ALA A 170 3.77 17.95 9.41
N SER A 171 3.91 19.13 10.03
CA SER A 171 3.09 20.30 9.71
C SER A 171 3.29 20.76 8.26
N GLU A 172 4.52 20.67 7.74
CA GLU A 172 4.81 20.97 6.34
C GLU A 172 4.28 19.91 5.37
N PHE A 173 4.31 18.62 5.75
CA PHE A 173 3.65 17.56 4.99
C PHE A 173 2.15 17.81 4.84
N GLU A 174 1.45 18.12 5.94
CA GLU A 174 0.02 18.47 5.92
C GLU A 174 -0.26 19.69 5.05
N ARG A 175 0.61 20.70 5.10
CA ARG A 175 0.48 21.92 4.29
C ARG A 175 0.59 21.63 2.79
N LEU A 176 1.49 20.75 2.38
CA LEU A 176 1.72 20.39 0.97
C LEU A 176 0.70 19.39 0.44
N GLU A 177 0.08 18.60 1.32
CA GLU A 177 -0.79 17.48 0.94
C GLU A 177 -1.85 17.83 -0.13
N PRO A 178 -2.59 18.95 -0.07
CA PRO A 178 -3.59 19.27 -1.10
C PRO A 178 -2.98 19.43 -2.51
N GLN A 179 -1.80 20.05 -2.60
CA GLN A 179 -1.08 20.25 -3.86
C GLN A 179 -0.55 18.92 -4.40
N ILE A 180 -0.03 18.07 -3.50
CA ILE A 180 0.48 16.74 -3.86
C ILE A 180 -0.62 15.83 -4.37
N ARG A 181 -1.78 15.80 -3.69
CA ARG A 181 -2.96 15.04 -4.13
C ARG A 181 -3.44 15.50 -5.52
N ALA A 182 -3.48 16.80 -5.77
CA ALA A 182 -3.85 17.33 -7.09
C ALA A 182 -2.82 16.94 -8.18
N THR A 183 -1.53 17.05 -7.87
CA THR A 183 -0.43 16.71 -8.78
C THR A 183 -0.45 15.21 -9.12
N ARG A 184 -0.61 14.34 -8.11
CA ARG A 184 -0.71 12.90 -8.28
C ARG A 184 -1.91 12.50 -9.13
N LEU A 185 -3.10 13.03 -8.83
CA LEU A 185 -4.30 12.73 -9.63
C LEU A 185 -4.08 13.08 -11.11
N GLN A 186 -3.50 14.25 -11.39
CA GLN A 186 -3.18 14.65 -12.76
C GLN A 186 -2.12 13.75 -13.39
N PHE A 187 -1.07 13.40 -12.65
CA PHE A 187 -0.01 12.51 -13.10
C PHE A 187 -0.57 11.13 -13.49
N VAL A 188 -1.40 10.53 -12.64
CA VAL A 188 -2.03 9.23 -12.90
C VAL A 188 -2.94 9.28 -14.12
N LYS A 189 -3.71 10.37 -14.30
CA LYS A 189 -4.56 10.55 -15.48
C LYS A 189 -3.77 10.63 -16.79
N VAL A 190 -2.72 11.45 -16.81
CA VAL A 190 -1.84 11.62 -17.98
C VAL A 190 -1.13 10.32 -18.32
N ASN A 191 -0.71 9.56 -17.31
CA ASN A 191 0.01 8.30 -17.47
C ASN A 191 -0.89 7.07 -17.35
N SER A 192 -2.20 7.23 -17.54
CA SER A 192 -3.20 6.18 -17.26
C SER A 192 -2.95 4.81 -17.91
N PRO A 193 -2.32 4.69 -19.11
CA PRO A 193 -1.95 3.37 -19.65
C PRO A 193 -0.98 2.57 -18.75
N HIS A 194 -0.14 3.25 -17.96
CA HIS A 194 0.84 2.62 -17.07
C HIS A 194 0.25 2.12 -15.75
N PHE A 195 -0.99 2.51 -15.44
CA PHE A 195 -1.70 2.20 -14.20
C PHE A 195 -2.86 1.21 -14.41
N GLN A 196 -3.06 0.72 -15.64
CA GLN A 196 -4.11 -0.26 -15.90
C GLN A 196 -3.78 -1.61 -15.24
N LEU A 197 -4.74 -2.15 -14.50
CA LEU A 197 -4.64 -3.42 -13.80
C LEU A 197 -5.95 -4.19 -13.99
N ALA A 198 -5.86 -5.37 -14.62
CA ALA A 198 -7.00 -6.25 -14.90
C ALA A 198 -7.56 -6.88 -13.62
#